data_AF-A0A928WAF8-F1
#
_entry.id   AF-A0A928WAF8-F1
#
_cell.length_a   1.000
_cell.length_b   1.000
_cell.length_c   1.000
_cell.angle_alpha   90.00
_cell.angle_beta   90.00
_cell.angle_gamma   90.00
#
_symmetry.space_group_name_H-M   'P 1'
#
loop_
_entity.id
_entity.type
_entity.pdbx_description
1 polymer ?
#
loop_
_entity_poly.entity_id
_entity_poly.type
_entity_poly.pdbx_seq_one_letter_code
_entity_poly.pdbx_strand_id
1 'polypeptide(L)' 'MPTLEEIKQMIFQLPIQEQIILMEDLEEKLETLQMMQLAETGFTEWNDKEEDIYDA' A
#
# COMPACT_ATOMS: atom_id res chain seq x y z
N MET A 1 9.24 -19.58 3.27
CA MET A 1 8.23 -18.62 2.78
C MET A 1 7.85 -19.08 1.39
N PRO A 2 6.55 -19.21 1.05
CA PRO A 2 6.15 -19.53 -0.30
C PRO A 2 6.61 -18.44 -1.27
N THR A 3 6.97 -18.83 -2.49
CA THR A 3 7.27 -17.93 -3.59
C THR A 3 5.99 -17.23 -4.07
N LEU A 4 6.14 -16.12 -4.80
CA LEU A 4 4.98 -15.42 -5.37
C LEU A 4 4.14 -16.33 -6.27
N GLU A 5 4.78 -17.22 -7.03
CA GLU A 5 4.07 -18.17 -7.89
C GLU A 5 3.28 -19.19 -7.06
N GLU A 6 3.86 -19.73 -6.00
CA GLU A 6 3.16 -20.63 -5.08
C GLU A 6 1.96 -19.94 -4.42
N ILE A 7 2.08 -18.66 -4.03
CA ILE A 7 0.97 -17.87 -3.48
C ILE A 7 -0.15 -17.70 -4.51
N LYS A 8 0.18 -17.37 -5.77
CA LYS A 8 -0.82 -17.25 -6.85
C LYS A 8 -1.57 -18.56 -7.06
N GLN A 9 -0.84 -19.69 -7.10
CA GLN A 9 -1.45 -21.00 -7.25
C GLN A 9 -2.41 -21.30 -6.09
N MET A 10 -2.03 -20.97 -4.85
CA MET A 10 -2.91 -21.13 -3.69
C MET A 10 -4.19 -20.30 -3.81
N ILE A 11 -4.10 -19.04 -4.24
CA ILE A 11 -5.27 -18.16 -4.45
C ILE A 11 -6.20 -18.73 -5.52
N PHE A 12 -5.66 -19.26 -6.62
CA PHE A 12 -6.47 -19.82 -7.70
C PHE A 12 -7.20 -21.11 -7.33
N GLN A 13 -6.80 -21.79 -6.24
CA GLN A 13 -7.54 -22.94 -5.71
C GLN A 13 -8.73 -22.54 -4.83
N LEU A 14 -8.85 -21.28 -4.42
CA LEU A 14 -9.98 -20.82 -3.61
C LEU A 14 -11.28 -20.79 -4.45
N PRO A 15 -12.45 -20.97 -3.83
CA PRO A 15 -13.72 -20.67 -4.46
C PRO A 15 -13.75 -19.24 -5.02
N ILE A 16 -14.45 -19.02 -6.14
CA ILE A 16 -14.52 -17.70 -6.81
C ILE A 16 -14.95 -16.60 -5.82
N GLN A 17 -15.90 -16.89 -4.94
CA GLN A 17 -16.38 -15.93 -3.93
C GLN A 17 -15.27 -15.54 -2.93
N GLU A 18 -14.46 -16.50 -2.50
CA GLU A 18 -13.34 -16.22 -1.59
C GLU A 18 -12.21 -15.46 -2.29
N GLN A 19 -12.00 -15.70 -3.60
CA GLN A 19 -11.06 -14.90 -4.39
C GLN A 19 -11.50 -13.43 -4.49
N ILE A 20 -12.81 -13.18 -4.67
CA ILE A 20 -13.37 -11.83 -4.73
C ILE A 20 -13.21 -11.13 -3.38
N ILE A 21 -13.56 -11.79 -2.27
CA ILE A 21 -13.40 -11.22 -0.92
C ILE A 21 -11.93 -10.88 -0.64
N LEU A 22 -11.01 -11.81 -0.99
CA LEU A 22 -9.58 -11.56 -0.81
C LEU A 22 -9.08 -10.37 -1.63
N MET A 23 -9.61 -10.18 -2.84
CA MET A 23 -9.27 -9.03 -3.68
C MET A 23 -9.73 -7.73 -3.03
N GLU A 24 -10.97 -7.67 -2.54
CA GLU A 24 -11.53 -6.50 -1.84
C GLU A 24 -10.70 -6.14 -0.59
N ASP A 25 -10.37 -7.12 0.25
CA ASP A 25 -9.55 -6.93 1.45
C ASP A 25 -8.13 -6.42 1.12
N LEU A 26 -7.55 -6.91 0.01
CA LEU A 26 -6.24 -6.47 -0.46
C LEU A 26 -6.27 -5.03 -0.96
N GLU A 27 -7.31 -4.64 -1.68
CA GLU A 27 -7.49 -3.27 -2.17
C GLU A 27 -7.55 -2.28 -1.00
N GLU A 28 -8.41 -2.50 0.00
CA GLU A 28 -8.55 -1.61 1.17
C GLU A 28 -7.21 -1.42 1.91
N LYS A 29 -6.48 -2.52 2.10
CA LYS A 29 -5.19 -2.47 2.79
C LYS A 29 -4.14 -1.71 1.98
N LEU A 30 -4.10 -1.91 0.66
CA LEU A 30 -3.15 -1.22 -0.21
C LEU A 30 -3.45 0.27 -0.31
N GLU A 31 -4.72 0.67 -0.37
CA GLU A 31 -5.13 2.08 -0.34
C GLU A 31 -4.66 2.76 0.95
N THR A 32 -4.85 2.11 2.10
CA THR A 32 -4.38 2.62 3.39
C THR A 32 -2.86 2.83 3.38
N LEU A 33 -2.10 1.85 2.89
CA LEU A 33 -0.64 1.94 2.81
C LEU A 33 -0.18 3.04 1.86
N GLN A 34 -0.85 3.23 0.72
CA GLN A 34 -0.57 4.31 -0.22
C GLN A 34 -0.81 5.68 0.43
N MET A 35 -1.92 5.85 1.14
CA MET A 35 -2.22 7.09 1.85
C MET A 35 -1.19 7.39 2.95
N MET A 36 -0.75 6.37 3.68
CA MET A 36 0.34 6.51 4.67
C MET A 36 1.65 6.92 4.00
N GLN A 37 2.00 6.32 2.87
CA GLN A 37 3.22 6.65 2.14
C GLN A 37 3.18 8.09 1.59
N LEU A 38 2.04 8.53 1.04
CA LEU A 38 1.86 9.92 0.58
C LEU A 38 1.96 10.93 1.74
N ALA A 39 1.43 10.58 2.91
CA ALA A 39 1.57 11.42 4.10
C ALA A 39 3.05 11.51 4.52
N GLU A 40 3.77 10.40 4.55
CA GLU A 40 5.20 10.36 4.91
C GLU A 40 6.06 11.23 3.97
N THR A 41 5.81 11.20 2.66
CA THR A 41 6.51 12.06 1.70
C THR A 41 6.20 13.54 1.94
N GLY A 42 4.93 13.90 2.15
CA GLY A 42 4.54 15.29 2.43
C GLY A 42 5.11 15.84 3.75
N PHE A 43 5.24 15.00 4.78
CA PHE A 43 5.94 15.39 6.01
C PHE A 43 7.45 15.53 5.82
N THR A 44 8.05 14.73 4.94
CA THR A 44 9.48 14.82 4.65
C THR A 44 9.80 16.12 3.91
N GLU A 45 8.99 16.46 2.90
CA GLU A 45 9.07 17.73 2.16
C GLU A 45 8.88 18.94 3.09
N TRP A 46 7.87 18.91 3.99
CA TRP A 46 7.66 19.98 4.97
C TRP A 46 8.84 20.22 5.93
N ASN A 47 9.61 19.17 6.24
CA ASN A 47 10.78 19.28 7.12
C ASN A 47 12.07 19.62 6.36
N ASP A 48 12.01 19.80 5.05
CA ASP A 48 13.14 20.25 4.26
C ASP A 48 13.41 21.73 4.54
N LYS A 49 14.62 22.02 5.02
CA LYS A 49 15.06 23.40 5.30
C LYS A 49 15.23 24.22 4.03
N GLU A 50 15.40 23.60 2.86
CA GLU A 50 15.45 24.29 1.58
C GLU A 50 14.06 24.82 1.15
N GLU A 51 12.98 24.25 1.71
CA GLU A 51 11.60 24.68 1.46
C GLU A 51 11.03 25.59 2.57
N ASP A 52 11.83 25.95 3.59
CA ASP A 52 11.41 26.89 4.62
C ASP A 52 11.38 28.34 4.09
N ILE A 53 10.23 28.72 3.54
CA ILE A 53 9.97 30.07 3.02
C ILE A 53 9.75 31.14 4.11
N TYR A 54 9.80 30.76 5.39
CA TYR A 54 9.58 31.67 6.52
C TYR A 54 10.87 32.17 7.17
N ASP A 55 12.03 31.65 6.77
CA ASP A 55 13.35 32.20 7.10
C ASP A 55 13.65 33.46 6.25
N ALA A 56 12.97 34.56 6.57
CA ALA A 56 13.18 35.90 5.99
C ALA A 56 13.80 36.89 6.99
#